data_AF-A0A382G3M3-F1
#
_entry.id   AF-A0A382G3M3-F1
#
_cell.length_a   1.000
_cell.length_b   1.000
_cell.length_c   1.000
_cell.angle_alpha   90.00
_cell.angle_beta   90.00
_cell.angle_gamma   90.00
#
_symmetry.space_group_name_H-M   'P 1'
#
loop_
_entity.id
_entity.type
_entity.pdbx_description
1 polymer ?
#
loop_
_entity_poly.entity_id
_entity_poly.type
_entity_poly.pdbx_seq_one_letter_code
_entity_poly.pdbx_strand_id
1 'polypeptide(L)'
;MKDTKLMIAVIGCFAIAVLFILVIVWEIKKSIDYGQKVRRLSANVTKTVEDDNRDFSIYESIVGVDEREMILIPEGVFTRGSDGGGFDEKPEQEIYLDAFYVDKYEVT
;
A
#
# COMPACT_ATOMS: atom_id res chain seq x y z
N MET A 1 -35.16 -1.35 47.05
CA MET A 1 -35.38 -1.21 45.58
C MET A 1 -34.34 -0.32 44.89
N LYS A 2 -33.78 0.72 45.55
CA LYS A 2 -32.75 1.59 44.97
C LYS A 2 -31.38 0.89 44.83
N ASP A 3 -31.05 0.00 45.75
CA ASP A 3 -29.71 -0.60 45.86
C ASP A 3 -29.48 -1.69 44.81
N THR A 4 -30.51 -2.46 44.45
CA THR A 4 -30.46 -3.44 43.34
C THR A 4 -30.28 -2.74 41.99
N LYS A 5 -30.92 -1.58 41.78
CA LYS A 5 -30.76 -0.77 40.57
C LYS A 5 -29.36 -0.17 40.47
N LEU A 6 -28.80 0.28 41.60
CA LEU A 6 -27.43 0.77 41.68
C LEU A 6 -26.41 -0.34 41.38
N MET A 7 -26.60 -1.54 41.92
CA MET A 7 -25.72 -2.67 41.69
C MET A 7 -25.73 -3.14 40.22
N ILE A 8 -26.89 -3.15 39.56
CA ILE A 8 -26.99 -3.45 38.11
C ILE A 8 -26.25 -2.40 37.28
N ALA A 9 -26.33 -1.13 37.64
CA ALA A 9 -25.63 -0.05 36.93
C ALA A 9 -24.09 -0.18 37.05
N VAL A 10 -23.59 -0.56 38.23
CA VAL A 10 -22.16 -0.81 38.45
C VAL A 10 -21.68 -1.98 37.60
N ILE A 11 -22.41 -3.09 37.59
CA ILE A 11 -22.07 -4.27 36.78
C ILE A 11 -22.09 -3.94 35.28
N GLY A 12 -23.07 -3.16 34.82
CA GLY A 12 -23.14 -2.69 33.44
C GLY A 12 -21.94 -1.84 33.03
N CYS A 13 -21.45 -0.98 33.93
CA CYS A 13 -20.26 -0.17 33.68
C CYS A 13 -18.99 -1.03 33.48
N PHE A 14 -18.79 -2.05 34.32
CA PHE A 14 -17.68 -2.99 34.17
C PHE A 14 -17.80 -3.82 32.88
N ALA A 15 -19.00 -4.26 32.50
CA ALA A 15 -19.21 -5.00 31.27
C ALA A 15 -18.83 -4.18 30.03
N ILE A 16 -19.19 -2.90 30.00
CA ILE A 16 -18.82 -1.98 28.91
C ILE A 16 -17.30 -1.77 28.86
N ALA A 17 -16.64 -1.59 30.00
CA ALA A 17 -15.19 -1.45 30.06
C ALA A 17 -14.46 -2.68 29.51
N VAL A 18 -14.92 -3.89 29.87
CA VAL A 18 -14.39 -5.15 29.33
C VAL A 18 -14.59 -5.25 27.82
N LEU A 19 -15.75 -4.82 27.31
CA LEU A 19 -16.04 -4.80 25.88
C LEU A 19 -15.07 -3.89 25.11
N PHE A 20 -14.81 -2.68 25.62
CA PHE A 20 -13.82 -1.78 25.02
C PHE A 20 -12.40 -2.39 25.01
N ILE A 21 -11.98 -3.05 26.10
CA ILE A 21 -10.68 -3.72 26.16
C ILE A 21 -10.58 -4.82 25.09
N LEU A 22 -11.63 -5.62 24.89
CA LEU A 22 -11.64 -6.66 23.85
C LEU A 22 -11.51 -6.07 22.43
N VAL A 23 -12.20 -4.96 22.15
CA VAL A 23 -12.08 -4.25 20.85
C VAL A 23 -10.67 -3.71 20.65
N ILE A 24 -10.08 -3.08 21.68
CA ILE A 24 -8.71 -2.56 21.62
C ILE A 24 -7.71 -3.69 21.34
N VAL A 25 -7.83 -4.82 22.04
CA VAL A 25 -6.96 -5.99 21.81
C VAL A 25 -7.14 -6.55 20.39
N TRP A 26 -8.37 -6.56 19.87
CA TRP A 26 -8.65 -6.98 18.51
C TRP A 26 -8.01 -6.06 17.45
N GLU A 27 -8.14 -4.74 17.60
CA GLU A 27 -7.50 -3.75 16.74
C GLU A 27 -5.95 -3.83 16.80
N ILE A 28 -5.38 -4.05 17.99
CA ILE A 28 -3.93 -4.25 18.15
C ILE A 28 -3.47 -5.51 17.41
N LYS A 29 -4.17 -6.64 17.54
CA LYS A 29 -3.83 -7.87 16.82
C LYS A 29 -3.90 -7.68 15.30
N LYS A 30 -4.96 -7.03 14.82
CA LYS A 30 -5.13 -6.68 13.40
C LYS A 30 -3.98 -5.82 12.89
N SER A 31 -3.54 -4.84 13.68
CA SER A 31 -2.39 -3.99 13.35
C SER A 31 -1.07 -4.77 13.27
N ILE A 32 -0.82 -5.69 14.21
CA ILE A 32 0.39 -6.52 14.22
C ILE A 32 0.42 -7.47 13.01
N ASP A 33 -0.70 -8.12 12.69
CA ASP A 33 -0.81 -9.00 11.52
C ASP A 33 -0.58 -8.24 10.22
N TYR A 34 -1.06 -7.00 10.13
CA TYR A 34 -0.78 -6.12 8.99
C TYR A 34 0.71 -5.83 8.86
N GLY A 35 1.39 -5.47 9.96
CA GLY A 35 2.84 -5.22 9.96
C GLY A 35 3.67 -6.45 9.58
N GLN A 36 3.28 -7.64 10.06
CA GLN A 36 3.92 -8.91 9.68
C GLN A 36 3.72 -9.22 8.19
N LYS A 37 2.53 -8.97 7.64
CA LYS A 37 2.24 -9.15 6.22
C LYS A 37 3.13 -8.25 5.36
N VAL A 38 3.25 -6.96 5.71
CA VAL A 38 4.14 -6.00 5.01
C VAL A 38 5.59 -6.46 5.07
N ARG A 39 6.08 -6.90 6.24
CA ARG A 39 7.45 -7.41 6.37
C ARG A 39 7.72 -8.66 5.56
N ARG A 40 6.76 -9.60 5.49
CA ARG A 40 6.87 -10.81 4.66
C ARG A 40 6.85 -10.47 3.17
N LEU A 41 6.00 -9.53 2.76
CA LEU A 41 5.97 -9.02 1.38
C LEU A 41 7.33 -8.40 1.03
N SER A 42 7.87 -7.53 1.89
CA SER A 42 9.20 -6.94 1.70
C SER A 42 10.32 -7.98 1.67
N ALA A 43 10.31 -9.00 2.55
CA ALA A 43 11.31 -10.07 2.54
C ALA A 43 11.21 -10.96 1.29
N ASN A 44 10.00 -11.21 0.78
CA ASN A 44 9.80 -11.92 -0.48
C ASN A 44 10.29 -11.07 -1.67
N VAL A 45 10.05 -9.75 -1.66
CA VAL A 45 10.59 -8.81 -2.65
C VAL A 45 12.13 -8.84 -2.63
N THR A 46 12.77 -8.74 -1.47
CA THR A 46 14.24 -8.81 -1.36
C THR A 46 14.80 -10.14 -1.88
N LYS A 47 14.10 -11.26 -1.66
CA LYS A 47 14.50 -12.57 -2.20
C LYS A 47 14.30 -12.70 -3.71
N THR A 48 13.34 -11.99 -4.30
CA THR A 48 13.15 -11.94 -5.76
C THR A 48 14.04 -10.91 -6.45
N VAL A 49 14.75 -10.06 -5.70
CA VAL A 49 15.73 -9.08 -6.23
C VAL A 49 17.13 -9.72 -6.39
N GLU A 50 17.31 -10.99 -6.01
CA GLU A 50 18.46 -11.77 -6.44
C GLU A 50 18.35 -12.05 -7.95
N ASP A 51 19.09 -11.23 -8.72
CA ASP A 51 19.29 -11.27 -10.17
C ASP A 51 18.03 -10.98 -11.01
N ASP A 52 17.52 -9.74 -10.93
CA ASP A 52 16.72 -9.18 -12.02
C ASP A 52 17.63 -8.95 -13.24
N ASN A 53 18.03 -10.03 -13.89
CA ASN A 53 18.79 -10.05 -15.14
C ASN A 53 17.87 -9.71 -16.34
N ARG A 54 16.82 -8.91 -16.11
CA ARG A 54 16.03 -8.33 -17.19
C ARG A 54 16.97 -7.40 -17.93
N ASP A 55 17.31 -7.81 -19.14
CA ASP A 55 18.08 -7.02 -20.06
C ASP A 55 17.28 -5.77 -20.45
N PHE A 56 17.54 -4.65 -19.76
CA PHE A 56 16.94 -3.36 -20.08
C PHE A 56 17.54 -2.73 -21.35
N SER A 57 18.47 -3.40 -22.04
CA SER A 57 18.98 -2.94 -23.34
C SER A 57 17.92 -2.95 -24.44
N ILE A 58 16.77 -3.61 -24.22
CA ILE A 58 15.63 -3.58 -25.13
C ILE A 58 14.94 -2.22 -25.21
N TYR A 59 15.12 -1.35 -24.20
CA TYR A 59 14.48 -0.04 -24.20
C TYR A 59 15.36 0.95 -24.96
N GLU A 60 14.78 1.58 -25.97
CA GLU A 60 15.44 2.64 -26.73
C GLU A 60 15.67 3.86 -25.84
N SER A 61 16.85 4.46 -25.90
CA SER A 61 17.18 5.70 -25.18
C SER A 61 17.58 6.80 -26.15
N ILE A 62 17.22 8.04 -25.80
CA ILE A 62 17.57 9.24 -26.56
C ILE A 62 18.14 10.30 -25.62
N VAL A 63 18.82 11.29 -26.20
CA VAL A 63 19.18 12.53 -25.50
C VAL A 63 18.17 13.59 -25.92
N GLY A 64 17.42 14.11 -24.94
CA GLY A 64 16.44 15.17 -25.12
C GLY A 64 17.06 16.50 -25.57
N VAL A 65 16.20 17.45 -25.95
CA VAL A 65 16.62 18.79 -26.37
C VAL A 65 17.32 19.60 -25.27
N ASP A 66 17.12 19.19 -24.03
CA ASP A 66 17.69 19.73 -22.81
C ASP A 66 18.90 18.92 -22.32
N GLU A 67 19.49 18.09 -23.21
CA GLU A 67 20.68 17.27 -22.96
C GLU A 67 20.46 16.19 -21.89
N ARG A 68 19.21 15.85 -21.57
CA ARG A 68 18.86 14.80 -20.59
C ARG A 68 18.65 13.44 -21.25
N GLU A 69 19.07 12.39 -20.55
CA GLU A 69 18.80 11.00 -20.95
C GLU A 69 17.31 10.67 -20.75
N MET A 70 16.66 10.23 -21.82
CA MET A 70 15.26 9.76 -21.79
C MET A 70 15.18 8.30 -22.24
N ILE A 71 14.17 7.58 -21.75
CA ILE A 71 13.93 6.16 -22.04
C ILE A 71 12.55 6.01 -22.70
N LEU A 72 12.46 5.20 -23.76
CA LEU A 72 11.22 4.81 -24.40
C LEU A 72 10.43 3.83 -23.53
N ILE A 73 9.22 4.22 -23.16
CA ILE A 73 8.22 3.33 -22.60
C ILE A 73 7.33 2.86 -23.75
N PRO A 74 7.24 1.53 -24.00
CA PRO A 74 6.41 1.01 -25.09
C PRO A 74 4.92 1.24 -24.80
N GLU A 75 4.14 1.30 -25.87
CA GLU A 75 2.68 1.36 -25.76
C GLU A 75 2.12 0.11 -25.09
N GLY A 76 1.01 0.28 -24.36
CA GLY A 76 0.40 -0.84 -23.66
C GLY A 76 -0.69 -0.44 -22.70
N VAL A 77 -1.30 -1.47 -22.10
CA VAL A 77 -2.27 -1.32 -21.02
C VAL A 77 -1.56 -1.41 -19.69
N PHE A 78 -1.78 -0.43 -18.83
CA PHE A 78 -1.22 -0.34 -17.49
C PHE A 78 -2.33 -0.21 -16.46
N THR A 79 -2.10 -0.79 -15.30
CA THR A 79 -2.96 -0.62 -14.14
C THR A 79 -2.53 0.62 -13.37
N ARG A 80 -3.42 1.62 -13.26
CA ARG A 80 -3.23 2.85 -12.48
C ARG A 80 -4.12 2.83 -11.25
N GLY A 81 -3.63 3.36 -10.14
CA GLY A 81 -4.36 3.46 -8.87
C GLY A 81 -4.20 2.20 -8.01
N SER A 82 -4.86 2.17 -6.86
CA SER A 82 -4.84 1.01 -5.97
C SER A 82 -6.09 0.92 -5.09
N ASP A 83 -6.79 -0.21 -5.15
CA ASP A 83 -7.93 -0.50 -4.28
C ASP A 83 -7.53 -0.73 -2.81
N GLY A 84 -6.27 -1.07 -2.56
CA GLY A 84 -5.68 -1.21 -1.22
C GLY A 84 -5.13 0.09 -0.63
N GLY A 85 -5.05 1.15 -1.43
CA GLY A 85 -4.43 2.43 -1.08
C GLY A 85 -5.34 3.41 -0.34
N GLY A 86 -4.90 4.68 -0.31
CA GLY A 86 -5.65 5.83 0.18
C GLY A 86 -6.97 6.06 -0.57
N PHE A 87 -7.84 6.93 -0.05
CA PHE A 87 -9.12 7.21 -0.73
C PHE A 87 -8.92 7.92 -2.09
N ASP A 88 -7.88 8.73 -2.19
CA ASP A 88 -7.45 9.48 -3.38
C ASP A 88 -6.62 8.66 -4.38
N GLU A 89 -6.19 7.45 -4.00
CA GLU A 89 -5.46 6.51 -4.86
C GLU A 89 -6.40 5.52 -5.58
N LYS A 90 -7.69 5.53 -5.23
CA LYS A 90 -8.73 4.64 -5.77
C LYS A 90 -9.51 5.27 -6.92
N PRO A 91 -10.13 4.47 -7.80
CA PRO A 91 -10.02 3.01 -7.88
C PRO A 91 -8.79 2.56 -8.67
N GLU A 92 -8.48 1.27 -8.61
CA GLU A 92 -7.62 0.63 -9.59
C GLU A 92 -8.32 0.59 -10.97
N GLN A 93 -7.62 1.03 -12.03
CA GLN A 93 -8.16 1.14 -13.38
C GLN A 93 -7.11 0.81 -14.45
N GLU A 94 -7.51 0.04 -15.47
CA GLU A 94 -6.71 -0.17 -16.68
C GLU A 94 -6.76 1.05 -17.60
N ILE A 95 -5.59 1.53 -18.03
CA ILE A 95 -5.42 2.63 -18.98
C ILE A 95 -4.49 2.19 -20.11
N TYR A 96 -4.85 2.53 -21.34
CA TYR A 96 -3.93 2.39 -22.47
C TYR A 96 -3.12 3.67 -22.63
N LEU A 97 -1.82 3.53 -22.86
CA LEU A 97 -0.91 4.61 -23.18
C LEU A 97 -0.18 4.28 -24.48
N ASP A 98 -0.07 5.28 -25.37
CA ASP A 98 0.82 5.21 -26.52
C ASP A 98 2.28 5.20 -26.06
N ALA A 99 3.20 4.81 -26.94
CA ALA A 99 4.62 4.81 -26.62
C ALA A 99 5.13 6.25 -26.40
N PHE A 100 5.91 6.48 -25.34
CA PHE A 100 6.42 7.80 -24.98
C PHE A 100 7.81 7.73 -24.36
N TYR A 101 8.56 8.83 -24.44
CA TYR A 101 9.84 8.97 -23.74
C TYR A 101 9.64 9.66 -22.39
N VAL A 102 10.35 9.20 -21.37
CA VAL A 102 10.39 9.82 -20.04
C VAL A 102 11.83 10.01 -19.58
N ASP A 103 12.09 11.09 -18.84
CA ASP A 103 13.40 11.36 -18.25
C ASP A 103 13.81 10.21 -17.33
N LYS A 104 15.05 9.77 -17.48
CA LYS A 104 15.62 8.69 -16.66
C LYS A 104 15.85 9.10 -15.21
N TYR A 105 16.04 10.39 -14.96
CA TYR A 105 16.32 10.96 -13.64
C TYR A 105 15.41 12.16 -13.39
N GLU A 106 15.13 12.41 -12.11
CA GLU A 106 14.40 13.61 -11.70
C GLU A 106 15.14 14.88 -12.11
N VAL A 107 14.38 15.94 -12.38
CA VAL A 107 14.94 17.26 -12.68
C VAL A 107 15.64 17.81 -11.43
N THR A 108 16.92 18.17 -11.58
CA THR A 108 17.74 18.83 -10.56
C THR A 108 17.56 20.33 -10.54
#